data_AF-A0A9E4F0M6-F1
#
_entry.id   AF-A0A9E4F0M6-F1
#
_cell.length_a   1.000
_cell.length_b   1.000
_cell.length_c   1.000
_cell.angle_alpha   90.00
_cell.angle_beta   90.00
_cell.angle_gamma   90.00
#
_symmetry.space_group_name_H-M   'P 1'
#
loop_
_entity.id
_entity.type
_entity.pdbx_description
1 polymer ?
#
loop_
_entity_poly.entity_id
_entity_poly.type
_entity_poly.pdbx_seq_one_letter_code
_entity_poly.pdbx_strand_id
1 'polypeptide(L)'
;MAYLLDANVFIEAKNRHYPLDFFRAFWDWLLLANAEKKVFSNQKIKDELNAIQDELSEWAGKRGDEFFLKLPDMSSALAEVAEWVTNQD
;
A
#
# COMPACT_ATOMS: atom_id res chain seq x y z
N MET A 1 1.56 6.24 16.58
CA MET A 1 0.40 5.92 15.74
C MET A 1 0.92 5.43 14.40
N ALA A 2 0.35 4.37 13.83
CA ALA A 2 0.75 3.81 12.54
C ALA A 2 -0.29 4.15 11.46
N TYR A 3 0.17 4.37 10.24
CA TYR A 3 -0.64 4.71 9.08
C TYR A 3 -0.51 3.64 8.01
N LEU A 4 -1.62 3.32 7.34
CA LEU A 4 -1.66 2.44 6.18
C LEU A 4 -1.85 3.28 4.92
N LEU A 5 -0.91 3.19 3.99
CA LEU A 5 -0.87 3.97 2.77
C LEU A 5 -1.59 3.24 1.63
N ASP A 6 -2.46 3.96 0.96
CA ASP A 6 -3.16 3.54 -0.24
C ASP A 6 -2.27 3.64 -1.49
N ALA A 7 -2.59 2.89 -2.56
CA ALA A 7 -1.90 2.96 -3.85
C ALA A 7 -1.76 4.40 -4.36
N ASN A 8 -2.80 5.21 -4.16
CA ASN A 8 -2.85 6.58 -4.65
C ASN A 8 -1.72 7.45 -4.08
N VAL A 9 -1.30 7.23 -2.83
CA VAL A 9 -0.18 7.98 -2.22
C VAL A 9 1.10 7.80 -3.02
N PHE A 10 1.35 6.59 -3.51
CA PHE A 10 2.54 6.27 -4.28
C PHE A 10 2.43 6.74 -5.74
N ILE A 11 1.27 6.52 -6.36
CA ILE A 11 1.02 6.86 -7.77
C ILE A 11 1.07 8.39 -7.97
N GLU A 12 0.36 9.15 -7.13
CA GLU A 12 0.33 10.61 -7.24
C GLU A 12 1.66 11.25 -6.83
N ALA A 13 2.35 10.66 -5.84
CA ALA A 13 3.72 11.07 -5.53
C ALA A 13 4.61 10.93 -6.76
N LYS A 14 4.69 9.75 -7.38
CA LYS A 14 5.54 9.53 -8.55
C LYS A 14 5.14 10.42 -9.74
N ASN A 15 3.85 10.55 -10.03
CA ASN A 15 3.37 11.25 -11.23
C ASN A 15 3.36 12.78 -11.14
N ARG A 16 3.20 13.37 -9.95
CA ARG A 16 2.95 14.82 -9.83
C ARG A 16 3.92 15.57 -8.95
N HIS A 17 4.30 15.00 -7.81
CA HIS A 17 4.93 15.77 -6.74
C HIS A 17 6.38 15.37 -6.47
N TYR A 18 6.66 14.07 -6.58
CA TYR A 18 7.91 13.43 -6.16
C TYR A 18 8.33 12.31 -7.15
N PRO A 19 8.68 12.64 -8.41
CA PRO A 19 9.33 11.69 -9.32
C PRO A 19 10.48 10.93 -8.66
N LEU A 20 10.57 9.62 -8.91
CA LEU A 20 11.51 8.70 -8.26
C LEU A 20 12.98 9.00 -8.61
N ASP A 21 13.22 9.53 -9.81
CA ASP A 21 14.54 9.86 -10.34
C ASP A 21 15.15 11.11 -9.70
N PHE A 22 14.32 12.09 -9.34
CA PHE A 22 14.75 13.42 -8.91
C PHE A 22 14.46 13.71 -7.42
N PHE A 23 13.29 13.32 -6.89
CA PHE A 23 12.86 13.64 -5.52
C PHE A 23 12.96 12.44 -4.57
N ARG A 24 14.19 11.92 -4.39
CA ARG A 24 14.45 10.73 -3.56
C ARG A 24 14.11 10.90 -2.09
N ALA A 25 14.20 12.11 -1.55
CA ALA A 25 14.00 12.38 -0.12
C ALA A 25 12.61 11.92 0.39
N PHE A 26 11.56 12.06 -0.41
CA PHE A 26 10.21 11.56 -0.05
C PHE A 26 10.20 10.03 0.08
N TRP A 27 10.80 9.35 -0.89
CA TRP A 27 10.85 7.89 -0.95
C TRP A 27 11.75 7.31 0.14
N ASP A 28 12.87 7.95 0.43
CA ASP A 28 13.76 7.59 1.54
C ASP A 28 13.07 7.82 2.89
N TRP A 29 12.31 8.92 3.02
CA TRP A 29 11.50 9.18 4.21
C TRP A 29 10.45 8.10 4.44
N LEU A 30 9.78 7.59 3.40
CA LEU A 30 8.85 6.47 3.54
C LEU A 30 9.53 5.22 4.13
N LEU A 31 10.76 4.93 3.70
CA LEU A 31 11.52 3.79 4.23
C LEU A 31 11.92 4.01 5.70
N LEU A 32 12.39 5.21 6.05
CA LEU A 32 12.71 5.57 7.43
C LEU A 32 11.47 5.49 8.34
N ALA A 33 10.35 6.05 7.89
CA ALA A 33 9.10 6.00 8.62
C ALA A 33 8.57 4.56 8.77
N ASN A 34 8.79 3.69 7.79
CA ASN A 34 8.45 2.27 7.91
C ASN A 34 9.36 1.54 8.90
N ALA A 35 10.66 1.81 8.89
CA ALA A 35 11.60 1.28 9.88
C ALA A 35 11.24 1.70 11.31
N GLU A 36 10.68 2.90 11.48
CA GLU A 36 10.12 3.40 12.75
C GLU A 36 8.70 2.89 13.05
N LYS A 37 8.16 1.98 12.23
CA LYS A 37 6.81 1.40 12.36
C LYS A 37 5.69 2.44 12.35
N LYS A 38 5.89 3.55 11.62
CA LYS A 38 4.91 4.63 11.47
C LYS A 38 4.09 4.52 10.20
N VAL A 39 4.64 4.00 9.11
CA VAL A 39 3.93 3.83 7.84
C VAL A 39 4.09 2.43 7.30
N PHE A 40 3.01 1.93 6.71
CA PHE A 40 2.92 0.63 6.08
C PHE A 40 2.03 0.74 4.85
N SER A 41 2.01 -0.29 4.02
CA SER A 41 0.93 -0.56 3.09
C SER A 41 0.56 -2.05 3.21
N ASN A 42 -0.38 -2.53 2.41
CA ASN A 42 -0.78 -3.94 2.44
C ASN A 42 -0.40 -4.64 1.13
N GLN A 43 -0.37 -5.98 1.17
CA GLN A 43 0.03 -6.79 0.03
C GLN A 43 -0.81 -6.54 -1.24
N LYS A 44 -2.12 -6.25 -1.12
CA LYS A 44 -2.95 -5.93 -2.30
C LYS A 44 -2.46 -4.67 -3.01
N ILE A 45 -2.07 -3.64 -2.25
CA ILE A 45 -1.49 -2.43 -2.82
C ILE A 45 -0.16 -2.73 -3.50
N LYS A 46 0.68 -3.62 -2.94
CA LYS A 46 1.90 -4.06 -3.63
C LYS A 46 1.59 -4.69 -4.99
N ASP A 47 0.57 -5.52 -5.06
CA ASP A 47 0.15 -6.20 -6.28
C ASP A 47 -0.37 -5.19 -7.32
N GLU A 48 -1.17 -4.21 -6.90
CA GLU A 48 -1.63 -3.09 -7.74
C GLU A 48 -0.46 -2.28 -8.29
N LEU A 49 0.51 -1.91 -7.45
CA LEU A 49 1.69 -1.16 -7.88
C LEU A 49 2.57 -1.97 -8.84
N ASN A 50 2.68 -3.29 -8.66
CA ASN A 50 3.43 -4.17 -9.56
C ASN A 50 2.76 -4.30 -10.94
N ALA A 51 1.43 -4.21 -11.00
CA ALA A 51 0.67 -4.29 -12.24
C ALA A 51 0.90 -3.09 -13.18
N ILE A 52 1.42 -1.97 -12.67
CA ILE A 52 1.73 -0.76 -13.47
C ILE A 52 2.92 -1.00 -14.42
N GLN A 53 3.85 -1.89 -14.03
CA GLN A 53 5.05 -2.27 -14.79
C GLN A 53 5.97 -1.09 -15.13
N ASP A 54 6.22 -0.22 -14.16
CA ASP A 54 7.11 0.93 -14.30
C ASP A 54 8.15 1.02 -13.15
N GLU A 55 8.85 2.15 -13.06
CA GLU A 55 9.82 2.41 -11.99
C GLU A 55 9.22 2.30 -10.57
N LEU A 56 7.93 2.58 -10.40
CA LEU A 56 7.24 2.43 -9.13
C LEU A 56 7.00 0.96 -8.82
N SER A 57 6.73 0.13 -9.83
CA SER A 57 6.71 -1.33 -9.68
C SER A 57 8.07 -1.88 -9.25
N GLU A 58 9.17 -1.42 -9.87
CA GLU A 58 10.51 -1.82 -9.43
C GLU A 58 10.83 -1.37 -8.01
N TRP A 59 10.38 -0.17 -7.63
CA TRP A 59 10.48 0.31 -6.28
C TRP A 59 9.70 -0.62 -5.35
N ALA A 60 8.39 -0.79 -5.53
CA ALA A 60 7.55 -1.62 -4.66
C ALA A 60 8.05 -3.08 -4.56
N GLY A 61 8.52 -3.65 -5.67
CA GLY A 61 9.03 -5.03 -5.73
C GLY A 61 10.23 -5.31 -4.83
N LYS A 62 11.07 -4.30 -4.57
CA LYS A 62 12.25 -4.43 -3.68
C LYS A 62 11.88 -4.45 -2.18
N ARG A 63 10.61 -4.26 -1.82
CA ARG A 63 10.17 -4.17 -0.42
C ARG A 63 9.51 -5.47 0.01
N GLY A 64 9.84 -5.92 1.22
CA GLY A 64 9.30 -7.14 1.82
C GLY A 64 8.05 -6.91 2.67
N ASP A 65 7.70 -7.93 3.42
CA ASP A 65 6.50 -8.00 4.26
C ASP A 65 6.51 -6.96 5.41
N GLU A 66 7.66 -6.37 5.73
CA GLU A 66 7.79 -5.28 6.71
C GLU A 66 7.14 -3.97 6.22
N PHE A 67 7.14 -3.74 4.91
CA PHE A 67 6.50 -2.56 4.31
C PHE A 67 5.10 -2.88 3.83
N PHE A 68 4.93 -4.03 3.18
CA PHE A 68 3.65 -4.50 2.65
C PHE A 68 3.09 -5.64 3.49
N LEU A 69 2.28 -5.26 4.48
CA LEU A 69 1.72 -6.19 5.45
C LEU A 69 0.75 -7.17 4.77
N LYS A 70 0.83 -8.43 5.19
CA LYS A 70 -0.18 -9.44 4.83
C LYS A 70 -1.49 -9.09 5.52
N LEU A 71 -2.57 -9.15 4.75
CA LEU A 71 -3.90 -8.97 5.31
C LEU A 71 -4.29 -10.21 6.12
N PRO A 72 -4.97 -10.04 7.26
CA PRO A 72 -5.56 -11.16 7.98
C PRO A 72 -6.68 -11.80 7.17
N ASP A 73 -7.13 -12.99 7.58
CA ASP A 73 -8.35 -13.57 7.03
C ASP A 73 -9.56 -12.68 7.36
N MET A 74 -10.28 -12.27 6.32
CA MET A 74 -11.46 -11.42 6.41
C MET A 74 -12.76 -12.19 6.11
N SER A 75 -12.68 -13.50 5.91
CA SER A 75 -13.81 -14.35 5.51
C SER A 75 -15.04 -14.17 6.42
N SER A 76 -14.85 -14.10 7.74
CA SER A 76 -15.94 -13.92 8.70
C SER A 76 -16.60 -12.53 8.59
N ALA A 77 -15.80 -11.47 8.49
CA ALA A 77 -16.32 -10.11 8.34
C ALA A 77 -17.04 -9.92 7.00
N LEU A 78 -16.51 -10.54 5.93
CA LEU A 78 -17.15 -10.54 4.62
C LEU A 78 -18.48 -11.30 4.64
N ALA A 79 -18.55 -12.43 5.36
CA ALA A 79 -19.78 -13.18 5.54
C ALA A 79 -20.84 -12.35 6.27
N GLU A 80 -20.47 -11.64 7.34
CA GLU A 80 -21.37 -10.74 8.09
C GLU A 80 -21.94 -9.63 7.19
N VAL A 81 -21.10 -8.98 6.39
CA VAL A 81 -21.55 -7.95 5.44
C VAL A 81 -22.46 -8.55 4.37
N ALA A 82 -22.13 -9.74 3.84
CA ALA A 82 -22.94 -10.41 2.82
C ALA A 82 -24.32 -10.83 3.35
N GLU A 83 -24.37 -11.32 4.59
CA GLU A 83 -25.62 -11.65 5.28
C GLU A 83 -26.46 -10.38 5.52
N TRP A 84 -25.84 -9.29 5.97
CA TRP A 84 -26.51 -8.00 6.13
C TRP A 84 -27.13 -7.50 4.83
N VAL A 85 -26.40 -7.56 3.69
CA VAL A 85 -26.93 -7.14 2.38
C VAL A 85 -28.10 -8.00 1.94
N THR A 86 -28.04 -9.31 2.19
CA THR A 86 -29.06 -10.28 1.74
C THR A 86 -30.35 -10.18 2.56
N ASN A 87 -30.24 -9.75 3.83
CA ASN A 87 -31.38 -9.59 4.74
C ASN A 87 -32.01 -8.18 4.68
N GLN A 88 -31.76 -7.39 3.63
CA GLN A 88 -32.38 -6.05 3.45
C GLN A 88 -33.73 -6.05 2.70
N ASP A 89 -34.35 -7.22 2.53
CA ASP A 89 -35.75 -7.30 2.09
C ASP A 89 -36.72 -6.85 3.20
#